data_AF-A0A353H9U7-F1
#
_entry.id   AF-A0A353H9U7-F1
#
_cell.length_a   1.000
_cell.length_b   1.000
_cell.length_c   1.000
_cell.angle_alpha   90.00
_cell.angle_beta   90.00
_cell.angle_gamma   90.00
#
_symmetry.space_group_name_H-M   'P 1'
#
loop_
_entity.id
_entity.type
_entity.pdbx_description
1 polymer ?
#
loop_
_entity_poly.entity_id
_entity_poly.type
_entity_poly.pdbx_seq_one_letter_code
_entity_poly.pdbx_strand_id
1 'polypeptide(L)'
;MNKNSYNKLSPDLKEIFDRLCGEFKERFALMWNLIDAEGKEFAEKKGVEIIELSPQEAARWKEAAAPVVENYVKDMVGKGYSEAEVKGWIGFLRERIEYWTAKQIELRIKCPTGPAEMRP
;
A
#
# COMPACT_ATOMS: atom_id res chain seq x y z
N MET A 1 7.89 6.17 -15.49
CA MET A 1 8.62 6.74 -16.65
C MET A 1 8.84 5.65 -17.70
N ASN A 2 8.86 5.97 -19.00
CA ASN A 2 9.21 5.00 -20.04
C ASN A 2 10.74 4.72 -20.04
N LYS A 3 11.13 3.43 -20.13
CA LYS A 3 12.54 3.00 -20.05
C LYS A 3 13.41 3.59 -21.17
N ASN A 4 12.91 3.63 -22.40
CA ASN A 4 13.66 4.16 -23.54
C ASN A 4 13.83 5.68 -23.44
N SER A 5 12.81 6.39 -22.97
CA SER A 5 12.91 7.83 -22.71
C SER A 5 13.93 8.12 -21.62
N TYR A 6 13.92 7.36 -20.52
CA TYR A 6 14.92 7.48 -19.45
C TYR A 6 16.34 7.23 -19.98
N ASN A 7 16.54 6.18 -20.79
CA ASN A 7 17.84 5.83 -21.33
C ASN A 7 18.46 6.92 -22.21
N LYS A 8 17.63 7.75 -22.87
CA LYS A 8 18.05 8.88 -23.70
C LYS A 8 18.47 10.13 -22.90
N LEU A 9 18.20 10.17 -21.59
CA LEU A 9 18.64 11.28 -20.75
C LEU A 9 20.16 11.27 -20.60
N SER A 10 20.75 12.47 -20.52
CA SER A 10 22.15 12.67 -20.16
C SER A 10 22.41 12.18 -18.72
N PRO A 11 23.66 11.83 -18.37
CA PRO A 11 23.97 11.29 -17.05
C PRO A 11 23.54 12.19 -15.87
N ASP A 12 23.74 13.50 -15.99
CA ASP A 12 23.33 14.51 -15.00
C ASP A 12 21.81 14.55 -14.79
N LEU A 13 21.04 14.45 -15.86
CA LEU A 13 19.58 14.39 -15.76
C LEU A 13 19.09 13.07 -15.14
N LYS A 14 19.73 11.95 -15.46
CA LYS A 14 19.40 10.65 -14.82
C LYS A 14 19.62 10.72 -13.32
N GLU A 15 20.75 11.28 -12.88
CA GLU A 15 21.05 11.46 -11.46
C GLU A 15 19.99 12.29 -10.74
N ILE A 16 19.57 13.42 -11.34
CA ILE A 16 18.48 14.24 -10.79
C ILE A 16 17.18 13.44 -10.69
N PHE A 17 16.82 12.70 -11.74
CA PHE A 17 15.61 11.88 -11.74
C PHE A 17 15.65 10.78 -10.67
N ASP A 18 16.75 10.04 -10.56
CA ASP A 18 16.87 8.94 -9.62
C ASP A 18 16.80 9.44 -8.17
N ARG A 19 17.49 10.55 -7.87
CA ARG A 19 17.41 11.21 -6.55
C ARG A 19 15.99 11.64 -6.24
N LEU A 20 15.33 12.36 -7.16
CA LEU A 20 13.98 12.85 -6.95
C LEU A 20 12.97 11.72 -6.81
N CYS A 21 13.09 10.63 -7.59
CA CYS A 21 12.26 9.45 -7.43
C CYS A 21 12.43 8.81 -6.05
N GLY A 22 13.67 8.74 -5.53
CA GLY A 22 13.95 8.28 -4.18
C GLY A 22 13.30 9.16 -3.10
N GLU A 23 13.49 10.48 -3.17
CA GLU A 23 12.94 11.43 -2.21
C GLU A 23 11.40 11.48 -2.24
N PHE A 24 10.82 11.56 -3.43
CA PHE A 24 9.38 11.71 -3.59
C PHE A 24 8.63 10.43 -3.28
N LYS A 25 9.24 9.25 -3.39
CA LYS A 25 8.60 7.99 -2.98
C LYS A 25 8.04 8.08 -1.55
N GLU A 26 8.87 8.51 -0.60
CA GLU A 26 8.46 8.61 0.81
C GLU A 26 7.50 9.80 1.03
N ARG A 27 7.74 10.94 0.37
CA ARG A 27 6.82 12.10 0.45
C ARG A 27 5.44 11.77 -0.09
N PHE A 28 5.35 11.00 -1.18
CA PHE A 28 4.07 10.55 -1.74
C PHE A 28 3.34 9.60 -0.79
N ALA A 29 4.05 8.68 -0.13
CA ALA A 29 3.44 7.80 0.86
C ALA A 29 2.85 8.57 2.05
N LEU A 30 3.58 9.57 2.56
CA LEU A 30 3.07 10.45 3.63
C LEU A 30 1.88 11.30 3.18
N MET A 31 1.91 11.80 1.95
CA MET A 31 0.82 12.59 1.37
C MET A 31 -0.47 11.78 1.29
N TRP A 32 -0.43 10.49 0.95
CA TRP A 32 -1.62 9.63 0.97
C TRP A 32 -2.27 9.52 2.36
N ASN A 33 -1.48 9.34 3.42
CA ASN A 33 -2.01 9.34 4.79
C ASN A 33 -2.65 10.69 5.16
N LEU A 34 -2.04 11.80 4.70
CA LEU A 34 -2.55 13.14 4.96
C LEU A 34 -3.90 13.38 4.28
N ILE A 35 -4.02 13.08 2.98
CA ILE A 35 -5.27 13.35 2.25
C ILE A 35 -6.41 12.44 2.72
N ASP A 36 -6.12 11.20 3.14
CA ASP A 36 -7.11 10.34 3.77
C ASP A 36 -7.60 10.94 5.10
N ALA A 37 -6.71 11.57 5.87
CA ALA A 37 -7.05 12.21 7.14
C ALA A 37 -7.92 13.45 6.91
N GLU A 38 -7.53 14.31 5.97
CA GLU A 38 -8.30 15.49 5.58
C GLU A 38 -9.68 15.11 5.03
N GLY A 39 -9.74 14.05 4.21
CA GLY A 39 -10.99 13.53 3.67
C GLY A 39 -11.92 12.99 4.75
N LYS A 40 -11.38 12.24 5.72
CA LYS A 40 -12.12 11.76 6.88
C LYS A 40 -12.69 12.91 7.71
N GLU A 41 -11.86 13.89 8.06
CA GLU A 41 -12.29 15.08 8.83
C GLU A 41 -13.37 15.88 8.09
N PHE A 42 -13.23 16.03 6.77
CA PHE A 42 -14.25 16.69 5.96
C PHE A 42 -15.58 15.94 5.97
N ALA A 43 -15.56 14.61 5.86
CA ALA A 43 -16.76 13.78 5.93
C ALA A 43 -17.46 13.92 7.29
N GLU A 44 -16.71 13.88 8.40
CA GLU A 44 -17.23 14.08 9.76
C GLU A 44 -17.89 15.47 9.90
N LYS A 45 -17.24 16.54 9.39
CA LYS A 45 -17.82 17.89 9.36
C LYS A 45 -19.12 17.99 8.56
N LYS A 46 -19.34 17.08 7.61
CA LYS A 46 -20.60 16.98 6.83
C LYS A 46 -21.64 16.08 7.48
N GLY A 47 -21.36 15.52 8.65
CA GLY A 47 -22.26 14.62 9.36
C GLY A 47 -22.31 13.22 8.75
N VAL A 48 -21.27 12.80 8.01
CA VAL A 48 -21.16 11.44 7.50
C VAL A 48 -20.85 10.49 8.65
N GLU A 49 -21.63 9.41 8.75
CA GLU A 49 -21.36 8.33 9.69
C GLU A 49 -20.18 7.48 9.20
N ILE A 50 -19.19 7.29 10.06
CA ILE A 50 -18.01 6.44 9.79
C ILE A 50 -18.09 5.23 10.70
N ILE A 51 -18.31 4.06 10.11
CA ILE A 51 -18.42 2.79 10.82
C ILE A 51 -17.07 2.10 10.82
N GLU A 52 -16.52 1.86 12.00
CA GLU A 52 -15.30 1.10 12.17
C GLU A 52 -15.60 -0.39 12.39
N LEU A 53 -14.94 -1.26 11.64
CA LEU A 53 -15.10 -2.70 11.81
C LEU A 53 -14.38 -3.18 13.08
N SER A 54 -15.06 -4.01 13.86
CA SER A 54 -14.42 -4.74 14.95
C SER A 54 -13.36 -5.70 14.40
N PRO A 55 -12.36 -6.13 15.21
CA PRO A 55 -11.40 -7.14 14.79
C PRO A 55 -12.05 -8.44 14.30
N GLN A 56 -13.18 -8.83 14.90
CA GLN A 56 -13.94 -10.02 14.52
C GLN A 56 -14.59 -9.85 13.15
N GLU A 57 -15.24 -8.71 12.90
CA GLU A 57 -15.84 -8.43 11.59
C GLU A 57 -14.77 -8.30 10.50
N ALA A 58 -13.65 -7.64 10.79
CA ALA A 58 -12.53 -7.55 9.87
C ALA A 58 -11.96 -8.94 9.52
N ALA A 59 -11.88 -9.86 10.49
CA ALA A 59 -11.45 -11.23 10.25
C ALA A 59 -12.43 -12.00 9.34
N ARG A 60 -13.74 -11.86 9.57
CA ARG A 60 -14.78 -12.45 8.71
C ARG A 60 -14.67 -11.97 7.26
N TRP A 61 -14.44 -10.67 7.06
CA TRP A 61 -14.24 -10.12 5.72
C TRP A 61 -12.96 -10.63 5.05
N LYS A 62 -11.86 -10.78 5.79
CA LYS A 62 -10.62 -11.36 5.26
C LYS A 62 -10.80 -12.80 4.79
N GLU A 63 -11.51 -13.61 5.57
CA GLU A 63 -11.84 -14.98 5.20
C GLU A 63 -12.74 -15.04 3.95
N ALA A 64 -13.80 -14.22 3.92
CA ALA A 64 -14.69 -14.13 2.77
C ALA A 64 -13.98 -13.68 1.47
N ALA A 65 -12.92 -12.87 1.60
CA ALA A 65 -12.11 -12.41 0.47
C ALA A 65 -11.00 -13.39 0.03
N ALA A 66 -10.71 -14.45 0.81
CA ALA A 66 -9.66 -15.41 0.49
C ALA A 66 -9.74 -16.00 -0.94
N PRO A 67 -10.93 -16.34 -1.48
CA PRO A 67 -11.05 -16.85 -2.84
C PRO A 67 -10.56 -15.89 -3.92
N VAL A 68 -10.57 -14.57 -3.68
CA VAL A 68 -10.04 -13.58 -4.62
C VAL A 68 -8.54 -13.77 -4.82
N VAL A 69 -7.81 -14.03 -3.73
CA VAL A 69 -6.36 -14.29 -3.78
C VAL A 69 -6.08 -15.62 -4.50
N GLU A 70 -6.88 -16.65 -4.22
CA GLU A 70 -6.75 -17.96 -4.88
C GLU A 70 -7.03 -17.87 -6.39
N ASN A 71 -8.06 -17.12 -6.78
CA ASN A 71 -8.38 -16.90 -8.18
C ASN A 71 -7.28 -16.10 -8.88
N TYR A 72 -6.70 -15.09 -8.23
CA TYR A 72 -5.53 -14.40 -8.77
C TYR A 72 -4.34 -15.36 -9.02
N VAL A 73 -4.08 -16.29 -8.09
CA VAL A 73 -3.04 -17.31 -8.29
C VAL A 73 -3.35 -18.18 -9.50
N LYS A 74 -4.58 -18.67 -9.63
CA LYS A 74 -5.02 -19.48 -10.80
C LYS A 74 -4.88 -18.71 -12.11
N ASP A 75 -5.29 -17.45 -12.14
CA ASP A 75 -5.20 -16.59 -13.31
C ASP A 75 -3.75 -16.37 -13.76
N MET A 76 -2.84 -16.17 -12.81
CA MET A 76 -1.42 -16.01 -13.11
C MET A 76 -0.77 -17.31 -13.58
N VAL A 77 -1.17 -18.45 -13.02
CA VAL A 77 -0.76 -19.76 -13.54
C VAL A 77 -1.26 -19.96 -14.97
N GLY A 78 -2.51 -19.59 -15.27
CA GLY A 78 -3.05 -19.59 -16.64
C GLY A 78 -2.29 -18.68 -17.61
N LYS A 79 -1.59 -17.66 -17.10
CA LYS A 79 -0.71 -16.77 -17.88
C LYS A 79 0.73 -17.27 -18.01
N GLY A 80 1.04 -18.46 -17.49
CA GLY A 80 2.35 -19.11 -17.64
C GLY A 80 3.33 -18.90 -16.50
N TYR A 81 2.93 -18.29 -15.38
CA TYR A 81 3.76 -18.20 -14.18
C TYR A 81 3.66 -19.48 -13.35
N SER A 82 4.72 -19.81 -12.60
CA SER A 82 4.63 -20.92 -11.65
C SER A 82 3.81 -20.51 -10.42
N GLU A 83 3.01 -21.45 -9.89
CA GLU A 83 2.21 -21.19 -8.68
C GLU A 83 3.09 -20.77 -7.49
N ALA A 84 4.27 -21.40 -7.36
CA ALA A 84 5.23 -21.10 -6.31
C ALA A 84 5.74 -19.65 -6.39
N GLU A 85 6.03 -19.15 -7.59
CA GLU A 85 6.48 -17.77 -7.81
C GLU A 85 5.39 -16.75 -7.44
N VAL A 86 4.15 -16.98 -7.89
CA VAL A 86 3.02 -16.08 -7.59
C VAL A 86 2.72 -16.06 -6.09
N LYS A 87 2.70 -17.23 -5.44
CA LYS A 87 2.56 -17.31 -3.98
C LYS A 87 3.73 -16.64 -3.26
N GLY A 88 4.94 -16.72 -3.81
CA GLY A 88 6.11 -16.01 -3.33
C GLY A 88 5.92 -14.50 -3.33
N TRP A 89 5.39 -13.92 -4.42
CA TRP A 89 5.08 -12.48 -4.48
C TRP A 89 4.05 -12.06 -3.44
N ILE A 90 2.98 -12.84 -3.29
CA ILE A 90 1.93 -12.57 -2.29
C ILE A 90 2.51 -12.66 -0.87
N GLY A 91 3.37 -13.66 -0.61
CA GLY A 91 4.09 -13.80 0.65
C GLY A 91 4.96 -12.59 0.96
N PHE A 92 5.78 -12.15 -0.02
CA PHE A 92 6.60 -10.95 0.10
C PHE A 92 5.77 -9.70 0.41
N LEU A 93 4.63 -9.50 -0.28
CA LEU A 93 3.75 -8.36 -0.02
C LEU A 93 3.21 -8.37 1.42
N ARG A 94 2.81 -9.54 1.94
CA ARG A 94 2.35 -9.68 3.33
C ARG A 94 3.45 -9.34 4.34
N GLU A 95 4.66 -9.87 4.13
CA GLU A 95 5.82 -9.54 4.96
C GLU A 95 6.14 -8.04 4.95
N ARG A 96 6.10 -7.42 3.76
CA ARG A 96 6.36 -5.98 3.63
C ARG A 96 5.26 -5.12 4.27
N ILE A 97 4.01 -5.55 4.24
CA ILE A 97 2.92 -4.88 4.96
C ILE A 97 3.22 -4.90 6.45
N GLU A 98 3.53 -6.06 7.04
CA GLU A 98 3.85 -6.19 8.46
C GLU A 98 5.05 -5.33 8.86
N TYR A 99 6.14 -5.40 8.09
CA TYR A 99 7.34 -4.61 8.33
C TYR A 99 7.05 -3.11 8.33
N TRP A 100 6.35 -2.62 7.31
CA TRP A 100 6.09 -1.18 7.16
C TRP A 100 5.05 -0.68 8.16
N THR A 101 4.04 -1.49 8.52
CA THR A 101 3.14 -1.20 9.64
C THR A 101 3.92 -1.01 10.94
N ALA A 102 4.83 -1.94 11.27
CA ALA A 102 5.66 -1.82 12.47
C ALA A 102 6.57 -0.58 12.43
N LYS A 103 7.20 -0.30 11.28
CA LYS A 103 8.04 0.90 11.10
C LYS A 103 7.24 2.18 11.23
N GLN A 104 6.02 2.20 10.70
CA GLN A 104 5.16 3.37 10.77
C GLN A 104 4.76 3.68 12.23
N ILE A 105 4.47 2.64 13.02
CA ILE A 105 4.22 2.75 14.47
C ILE A 105 5.47 3.27 15.19
N GLU A 106 6.63 2.69 14.93
CA GLU A 106 7.92 3.10 15.51
C GLU A 106 8.24 4.58 15.25
N LEU A 107 8.02 5.03 14.01
CA LEU A 107 8.23 6.41 13.57
C LEU A 107 7.10 7.35 13.97
N ARG A 108 6.04 6.85 14.63
CA ARG A 108 4.87 7.61 15.08
C ARG A 108 4.15 8.34 13.94
N ILE A 109 4.17 7.78 12.74
CA ILE A 109 3.47 8.34 11.59
C ILE A 109 2.02 7.88 11.63
N LYS A 110 1.08 8.83 11.78
CA LYS A 110 -0.34 8.52 11.85
C LYS A 110 -0.93 8.17 10.49
N CYS A 111 -1.91 7.25 10.47
CA CYS A 111 -2.72 6.90 9.32
C CYS A 111 -4.17 6.74 9.78
N PRO A 112 -5.17 7.26 9.05
CA PRO A 112 -6.59 7.07 9.39
C PRO A 112 -7.03 5.60 9.38
N THR A 113 -6.27 4.73 8.72
CA THR A 113 -6.54 3.30 8.57
C THR A 113 -5.44 2.45 9.20
N GLY A 114 -5.68 1.15 9.34
CA GLY A 114 -4.74 0.21 9.94
C GLY A 114 -4.99 -0.05 11.43
N PRO A 115 -4.02 -0.65 12.13
CA PRO A 115 -4.18 -1.01 13.54
C PRO A 115 -4.32 0.23 14.44
N ALA A 116 -4.89 0.04 15.64
CA ALA A 116 -5.26 1.16 16.52
C ALA A 116 -4.07 2.05 16.90
N GLU A 117 -2.87 1.48 16.99
CA GLU A 117 -1.62 2.16 17.33
C GLU A 117 -1.21 3.21 16.29
N MET A 118 -1.60 3.00 15.02
CA MET A 118 -1.32 3.92 13.91
C MET A 118 -2.37 5.01 13.74
N ARG A 119 -3.57 4.81 14.28
CA ARG A 119 -4.69 5.73 14.08
C ARG A 119 -4.52 6.99 14.93
N PRO A 120 -4.98 8.16 14.42
CA PRO A 120 -4.87 9.44 15.12
C PRO A 120 -5.57 9.39 16.49
#